data_AF-A0A380HMT5-F1
#
_entry.id   AF-A0A380HMT5-F1
#
_cell.length_a   1.000
_cell.length_b   1.000
_cell.length_c   1.000
_cell.angle_alpha   90.00
_cell.angle_beta   90.00
_cell.angle_gamma   90.00
#
_symmetry.space_group_name_H-M   'P 1'
#
loop_
_entity.id
_entity.type
_entity.pdbx_description
1 polymer ?
#
loop_
_entity_poly.entity_id
_entity_poly.type
_entity_poly.pdbx_seq_one_letter_code
_entity_poly.pdbx_strand_id
1 'polypeptide(L)'
;MYDKKTVKKFILNYHKTMNSSNECDEDTSVDDFFSVNDQRESYEIDNNNVEESIFYNELEAVIESVATEKEHNLFLLLCNGVSFEKAGSIFGVKEARAKQMLNRLLDKLE
;
A
#
# COMPACT_ATOMS: atom_id res chain seq x y z
N MET A 1 1.63 9.87 17.46
CA MET A 1 0.66 8.80 17.76
C MET A 1 -0.54 8.98 16.86
N TYR A 2 -0.75 8.06 15.93
CA TYR A 2 -1.85 8.16 14.97
C TYR A 2 -3.16 7.66 15.59
N ASP A 3 -4.27 8.33 15.31
CA ASP A 3 -5.60 7.84 15.69
C ASP A 3 -5.93 6.53 14.92
N LYS A 4 -6.19 5.45 15.67
CA LYS A 4 -6.47 4.11 15.09
C LYS A 4 -7.61 4.10 14.09
N LYS A 5 -8.65 4.91 14.30
CA LYS A 5 -9.82 4.95 13.41
C LYS A 5 -9.45 5.59 12.07
N THR A 6 -8.66 6.64 12.11
CA THR A 6 -8.10 7.32 10.94
C THR A 6 -7.21 6.38 10.13
N VAL A 7 -6.25 5.71 10.78
CA VAL A 7 -5.36 4.75 10.10
C VAL A 7 -6.14 3.58 9.48
N LYS A 8 -7.10 3.00 10.21
CA LYS A 8 -7.96 1.92 9.66
C LYS A 8 -8.74 2.38 8.43
N LYS A 9 -9.32 3.58 8.49
CA LYS A 9 -10.09 4.13 7.37
C LYS A 9 -9.16 4.40 6.18
N PHE A 10 -7.96 4.90 6.42
CA PHE A 10 -6.96 5.13 5.39
C PHE A 10 -6.57 3.83 4.68
N ILE A 11 -6.07 2.83 5.42
CA ILE A 11 -5.65 1.53 4.87
C ILE A 11 -6.77 0.90 4.01
N LEU A 12 -8.02 0.94 4.48
CA LEU A 12 -9.15 0.33 3.78
C LEU A 12 -9.54 1.07 2.49
N ASN A 13 -9.14 2.32 2.30
CA ASN A 13 -9.52 3.13 1.14
C ASN A 13 -8.35 3.53 0.25
N TYR A 14 -7.10 3.31 0.66
CA TYR A 14 -5.92 3.75 -0.08
C TYR A 14 -5.85 3.17 -1.50
N HIS A 15 -6.14 1.89 -1.70
CA HIS A 15 -6.24 1.31 -3.05
C HIS A 15 -7.24 2.00 -3.99
N LYS A 16 -8.17 2.82 -3.49
CA LYS A 16 -9.12 3.57 -4.31
C LYS A 16 -8.56 4.89 -4.84
N THR A 17 -7.48 5.39 -4.22
CA THR A 17 -6.75 6.58 -4.69
C THR A 17 -5.76 6.21 -5.80
N MET A 18 -5.41 4.93 -5.90
CA MET A 18 -4.78 4.34 -7.07
C MET A 18 -5.87 4.14 -8.13
N ASN A 19 -6.19 5.20 -8.88
CA ASN A 19 -7.24 5.14 -9.89
C ASN A 19 -6.88 4.15 -11.01
N SER A 20 -7.91 3.48 -11.50
CA SER A 20 -7.91 2.33 -12.39
C SER A 20 -7.61 2.69 -13.86
N SER A 21 -6.49 3.36 -14.17
CA SER A 21 -5.98 3.39 -15.54
C SER A 21 -5.31 2.04 -15.84
N ASN A 22 -5.38 1.62 -17.11
CA ASN A 22 -4.90 0.33 -17.63
C ASN A 22 -3.36 0.22 -17.60
N GLU A 23 -2.70 0.58 -16.50
CA GLU A 23 -1.25 0.68 -16.39
C GLU A 23 -0.72 -0.43 -15.48
N CYS A 24 -1.01 -1.67 -15.82
CA CYS A 24 -0.34 -2.83 -15.25
C CYS A 24 -0.15 -3.82 -16.40
N ASP A 25 1.10 -3.95 -16.84
CA ASP A 25 1.58 -4.59 -18.07
C ASP A 25 1.47 -3.71 -19.33
N GLU A 26 2.23 -2.61 -19.38
CA GLU A 26 2.73 -2.19 -20.69
C GLU A 26 3.73 -3.24 -21.18
N ASP A 27 3.52 -3.74 -22.39
CA ASP A 27 4.41 -4.69 -23.08
C ASP A 27 5.69 -3.94 -23.51
N THR A 28 6.47 -3.50 -22.53
CA THR A 28 7.74 -2.82 -22.71
C THR A 28 8.85 -3.86 -22.72
N SER A 29 9.65 -3.87 -23.79
CA SER A 29 10.83 -4.71 -23.85
C SER A 29 11.93 -4.15 -22.93
N VAL A 30 12.89 -5.00 -22.53
CA VAL A 30 14.08 -4.56 -21.76
C VAL A 30 14.82 -3.45 -22.51
N ASP A 31 14.93 -3.55 -23.83
CA ASP A 31 15.64 -2.56 -24.64
C ASP A 31 14.90 -1.22 -24.68
N ASP A 32 13.56 -1.22 -24.70
CA ASP A 32 12.76 -0.01 -24.66
C ASP A 32 12.81 0.66 -23.26
N PHE A 33 12.82 -0.13 -22.18
CA PHE A 33 12.94 0.38 -20.81
C PHE A 33 14.26 1.13 -20.55
N PHE A 34 15.35 0.64 -21.13
CA PHE A 34 16.69 1.24 -20.98
C PHE A 34 17.03 2.24 -22.10
N SER A 35 16.14 2.44 -23.07
CA SER A 35 16.33 3.41 -24.15
C SER A 35 16.15 4.84 -23.62
N VAL A 36 17.17 5.66 -23.75
CA VAL A 36 17.10 7.09 -23.43
C VAL A 36 16.69 7.83 -24.69
N ASN A 37 15.39 7.83 -25.00
CA ASN A 37 14.86 8.68 -26.06
C ASN A 37 14.41 10.02 -25.44
N ASP A 38 14.90 11.15 -25.96
CA ASP A 38 14.69 12.50 -25.43
C ASP A 38 13.23 13.01 -25.50
N GLN A 39 12.28 12.16 -25.91
CA GLN A 39 10.86 12.48 -25.85
C GLN A 39 10.39 12.35 -24.40
N ARG A 40 10.48 13.47 -23.69
CA ARG A 40 9.85 13.66 -22.39
C ARG A 40 8.34 13.51 -22.57
N GLU A 41 7.82 12.29 -22.48
CA GLU A 41 6.39 12.10 -22.25
C GLU A 41 6.06 12.86 -20.98
N SER A 42 5.24 13.91 -21.12
CA SER A 42 4.72 14.61 -19.96
C SER A 42 3.69 13.69 -19.34
N TYR A 43 4.13 12.82 -18.43
CA TYR A 43 3.21 12.20 -17.50
C TYR A 43 2.53 13.34 -16.76
N GLU A 44 1.24 13.53 -17.00
CA GLU A 44 0.45 14.38 -16.14
C GLU A 44 0.57 13.77 -14.75
N ILE A 45 1.29 14.46 -13.85
CA ILE A 45 1.27 14.09 -12.45
C ILE A 45 -0.17 14.29 -12.01
N ASP A 46 -0.90 13.19 -11.83
CA ASP A 46 -2.25 13.19 -11.31
C ASP A 46 -2.20 13.74 -9.88
N ASN A 47 -2.33 15.06 -9.75
CA ASN A 47 -2.20 15.78 -8.49
C ASN A 47 -3.35 15.46 -7.51
N ASN A 48 -4.36 14.69 -7.94
CA ASN A 48 -5.53 14.40 -7.13
C ASN A 48 -5.25 13.48 -5.92
N ASN A 49 -4.12 12.76 -5.90
CA ASN A 49 -3.78 11.77 -4.87
C ASN A 49 -2.44 12.04 -4.13
N VAL A 50 -1.91 13.26 -4.26
CA VAL A 50 -0.59 13.63 -3.69
C VAL A 50 -0.63 13.61 -2.16
N GLU A 51 -1.71 14.10 -1.55
CA GLU A 51 -1.85 14.12 -0.09
C GLU A 51 -1.92 12.71 0.51
N GLU A 52 -2.67 11.81 -0.13
CA GLU A 52 -2.77 10.41 0.30
C GLU A 52 -1.45 9.66 0.11
N SER A 53 -0.69 9.99 -0.94
CA SER A 53 0.65 9.41 -1.17
C SER A 53 1.67 9.90 -0.14
N ILE A 54 1.64 11.18 0.23
CA ILE A 54 2.47 11.72 1.32
C ILE A 54 2.12 11.02 2.62
N PHE A 55 0.82 10.93 2.95
CA PHE A 55 0.39 10.28 4.18
C PHE A 55 0.74 8.79 4.22
N TYR A 56 0.64 8.09 3.08
CA TYR A 56 1.10 6.69 2.96
C TYR A 56 2.57 6.57 3.32
N ASN A 57 3.44 7.39 2.72
CA ASN A 57 4.88 7.34 2.95
C ASN A 57 5.25 7.64 4.41
N GLU A 58 4.61 8.64 5.02
CA GLU A 58 4.81 8.97 6.43
C GLU A 58 4.39 7.80 7.33
N LEU A 59 3.22 7.21 7.06
CA LEU A 59 2.70 6.08 7.82
C LEU A 59 3.58 4.84 7.64
N GLU A 60 4.03 4.55 6.42
CA GLU A 60 4.90 3.42 6.09
C GLU A 60 6.24 3.52 6.83
N ALA A 61 6.88 4.69 6.83
CA ALA A 61 8.13 4.90 7.57
C ALA A 61 7.97 4.63 9.07
N VAL A 62 6.83 5.01 9.65
CA VAL A 62 6.53 4.71 11.06
C VAL A 62 6.27 3.22 11.25
N ILE A 63 5.50 2.58 10.37
CA ILE A 63 5.23 1.13 10.43
C ILE A 63 6.53 0.35 10.31
N GLU A 64 7.43 0.69 9.39
CA GLU A 64 8.72 0.03 9.20
C GLU A 64 9.56 0.05 10.49
N SER A 65 9.47 1.12 11.27
CA SER A 65 10.21 1.24 12.54
C SER A 65 9.68 0.38 13.69
N VAL A 66 8.41 -0.03 13.67
CA VAL A 66 7.75 -0.72 14.81
C VAL A 66 7.17 -2.10 14.47
N ALA A 67 6.95 -2.37 13.20
CA ALA A 67 6.29 -3.58 12.73
C ALA A 67 7.28 -4.75 12.68
N THR A 68 6.77 -5.95 12.93
CA THR A 68 7.42 -7.15 12.43
C THR A 68 7.25 -7.23 10.92
N GLU A 69 8.13 -7.97 10.24
CA GLU A 69 8.02 -8.23 8.79
C GLU A 69 6.61 -8.71 8.37
N LYS A 70 5.99 -9.58 9.18
CA LYS A 70 4.63 -10.08 8.92
C LYS A 70 3.54 -9.01 9.08
N GLU A 71 3.71 -8.09 10.02
CA GLU A 71 2.77 -6.97 10.21
C GLU A 71 2.94 -5.92 9.11
N HIS A 72 4.18 -5.63 8.71
CA HIS A 72 4.49 -4.77 7.58
C HIS A 72 3.91 -5.33 6.27
N ASN A 73 4.16 -6.60 5.97
CA ASN A 73 3.60 -7.25 4.78
C ASN A 73 2.07 -7.30 4.81
N LEU A 74 1.45 -7.48 5.99
CA LEU A 74 0.00 -7.39 6.12
C LEU A 74 -0.49 -5.97 5.81
N PHE A 75 0.18 -4.92 6.30
CA PHE A 75 -0.13 -3.53 5.98
C PHE A 75 -0.09 -3.28 4.47
N LEU A 76 1.01 -3.66 3.79
CA LEU A 76 1.16 -3.51 2.35
C LEU A 76 0.01 -4.18 1.58
N LEU A 77 -0.31 -5.44 1.91
CA LEU A 77 -1.40 -6.18 1.28
C LEU A 77 -2.74 -5.45 1.42
N LEU A 78 -3.06 -4.97 2.63
CA LEU A 78 -4.32 -4.29 2.89
C LEU A 78 -4.41 -2.93 2.17
N CYS A 79 -3.31 -2.17 2.13
CA CYS A 79 -3.21 -0.91 1.38
C CYS A 79 -3.42 -1.11 -0.12
N ASN A 80 -2.98 -2.26 -0.66
CA ASN A 80 -3.23 -2.71 -2.04
C ASN A 80 -4.63 -3.33 -2.24
N GLY A 81 -5.52 -3.28 -1.24
CA GLY A 81 -6.90 -3.74 -1.36
C GLY A 81 -7.11 -5.25 -1.19
N VAL A 82 -6.09 -6.00 -0.77
CA VAL A 82 -6.22 -7.44 -0.51
C VAL A 82 -7.12 -7.67 0.72
N SER A 83 -8.09 -8.58 0.61
CA SER A 83 -8.99 -8.90 1.72
C SER A 83 -8.28 -9.60 2.88
N PHE A 84 -8.80 -9.48 4.11
CA PHE A 84 -8.25 -10.19 5.27
C PHE A 84 -8.25 -11.72 5.12
N GLU A 85 -9.22 -12.28 4.39
CA GLU A 85 -9.29 -13.71 4.11
C GLU A 85 -8.14 -14.14 3.20
N LYS A 86 -7.90 -13.38 2.11
CA LYS A 86 -6.80 -13.65 1.18
C LYS A 86 -5.45 -13.42 1.83
N ALA A 87 -5.27 -12.33 2.57
CA ALA A 87 -4.06 -12.05 3.33
C ALA A 87 -3.79 -13.14 4.39
N GLY A 88 -4.84 -13.58 5.11
CA GLY A 88 -4.74 -14.71 6.02
C GLY A 88 -4.25 -15.98 5.32
N SER A 89 -4.83 -16.30 4.16
CA SER A 89 -4.41 -17.45 3.35
C SER A 89 -2.95 -17.37 2.91
N ILE A 90 -2.46 -16.19 2.51
CA ILE A 90 -1.03 -15.95 2.16
C ILE A 90 -0.12 -16.26 3.37
N PHE A 91 -0.55 -15.87 4.57
CA PHE A 91 0.20 -16.15 5.80
C PHE A 91 -0.05 -17.55 6.38
N GLY A 92 -0.89 -18.38 5.76
CA GLY A 92 -1.26 -19.70 6.28
C GLY A 92 -2.10 -19.65 7.57
N VAL A 93 -2.89 -18.58 7.77
CA VAL A 93 -3.74 -18.38 8.95
C VAL A 93 -5.18 -18.03 8.57
N LYS A 94 -6.10 -18.15 9.53
CA LYS A 94 -7.50 -17.73 9.33
C LYS A 94 -7.63 -16.20 9.31
N GLU A 95 -8.67 -15.68 8.66
CA GLU A 95 -9.01 -14.25 8.61
C GLU A 95 -8.98 -13.57 9.99
N ALA A 96 -9.54 -14.22 11.02
CA ALA A 96 -9.55 -13.70 12.39
C ALA A 96 -8.13 -13.42 12.93
N ARG A 97 -7.15 -14.24 12.54
CA ARG A 97 -5.75 -14.04 12.93
C ARG A 97 -5.12 -12.85 12.20
N ALA A 98 -5.43 -12.66 10.91
CA ALA A 98 -4.98 -11.49 10.16
C ALA A 98 -5.56 -10.18 10.76
N LYS A 99 -6.85 -10.18 11.16
CA LYS A 99 -7.45 -9.04 11.89
C LYS A 99 -6.75 -8.75 13.21
N GLN A 100 -6.39 -9.79 13.98
CA GLN A 100 -5.62 -9.62 15.21
C GLN A 100 -4.22 -9.04 14.96
N MET A 101 -3.54 -9.46 13.89
CA MET A 101 -2.25 -8.91 13.50
C MET A 101 -2.35 -7.43 13.18
N LEU A 102 -3.36 -7.00 12.41
CA LEU A 102 -3.58 -5.57 12.16
C LEU A 102 -3.85 -4.81 13.47
N ASN A 103 -4.72 -5.31 14.34
CA ASN A 103 -4.99 -4.62 15.61
C ASN A 103 -3.72 -4.45 16.46
N ARG A 104 -2.87 -5.48 16.53
CA ARG A 104 -1.58 -5.41 17.23
C ARG A 104 -0.64 -4.39 16.61
N LEU A 105 -0.59 -4.30 15.28
CA LEU A 105 0.18 -3.27 14.59
C LEU A 105 -0.33 -1.87 14.98
N LEU A 106 -1.64 -1.66 14.96
CA LEU A 106 -2.25 -0.38 15.32
C LEU A 106 -2.01 0.02 16.77
N ASP A 107 -1.94 -0.95 17.69
CA ASP A 107 -1.59 -0.72 19.10
C ASP A 107 -0.14 -0.20 19.28
N LYS A 108 0.72 -0.34 18.26
CA LYS A 108 2.10 0.17 18.27
C LYS A 108 2.25 1.58 17.68
N LEU A 109 1.20 2.10 17.03
CA LEU A 109 1.17 3.43 16.42
C LEU A 109 0.54 4.48 17.35
N GLU A 110 -0.41 4.01 18.19
CA GLU A 110 -0.27 3.81 19.65
C GLU A 110 0.88 4.48 20.43
#